data_AF-A0A399D3G4-F1
#
_entry.id   AF-A0A399D3G4-F1
#
_cell.length_a   1.000
_cell.length_b   1.000
_cell.length_c   1.000
_cell.angle_alpha   90.00
_cell.angle_beta   90.00
_cell.angle_gamma   90.00
#
_symmetry.space_group_name_H-M   'P 1'
#
loop_
_entity.id
_entity.type
_entity.pdbx_description
1 polymer ?
#
loop_
_entity_poly.entity_id
_entity_poly.type
_entity_poly.pdbx_seq_one_letter_code
_entity_poly.pdbx_strand_id
1 'polypeptide(L)'
;MDKYRLKEVLNSSFLSSLNITANDNFHLNALKSAKFVSTVGHSLFNEFYKNTDYTLNVIPVDDQGNKLPGEWLLDVAITQNVHGFRKKIILAVESESSTSIKAFNDDFAKLVHIRADNYIYLNGLDQKTEKGKQDYTDRRLLYAKNLLSTGSYPSFYLGFWASPKKIKGYKSIWAAILDGEFSHLKKVELYKYQNGDFIKV
;
A
#
# COMPACT_ATOMS: atom_id res chain seq x y z
N MET A 1 3.38 -6.14 15.29
CA MET A 1 3.94 -4.98 14.57
C MET A 1 3.48 -3.70 15.25
N ASP A 2 4.41 -2.82 15.64
CA ASP A 2 4.04 -1.51 16.21
C ASP A 2 3.41 -0.61 15.14
N LYS A 3 2.27 0.00 15.46
CA LYS A 3 1.47 0.74 14.49
C LYS A 3 2.10 2.10 14.12
N TYR A 4 2.76 2.76 15.08
CA TYR A 4 3.39 4.06 14.84
C TYR A 4 4.64 3.88 13.98
N ARG A 5 5.45 2.86 14.28
CA ARG A 5 6.60 2.49 13.47
C ARG A 5 6.20 2.07 12.06
N LEU A 6 5.10 1.33 11.91
CA LEU A 6 4.55 1.01 10.59
C LEU A 6 4.22 2.29 9.79
N LYS A 7 3.56 3.27 10.42
CA LYS A 7 3.25 4.55 9.78
C LYS A 7 4.50 5.30 9.34
N GLU A 8 5.56 5.30 10.15
CA GLU A 8 6.85 5.91 9.80
C GLU A 8 7.49 5.23 8.60
N VAL A 9 7.49 3.89 8.56
CA VAL A 9 8.02 3.11 7.43
C VAL A 9 7.25 3.43 6.14
N LEU A 10 5.91 3.44 6.18
CA LEU A 10 5.09 3.75 5.02
C LEU A 10 5.32 5.18 4.50
N ASN A 11 5.42 6.16 5.41
CA ASN A 11 5.72 7.54 5.03
C ASN A 11 7.12 7.68 4.43
N SER A 12 8.13 7.04 5.02
CA SER A 12 9.51 7.09 4.51
C SER A 12 9.61 6.42 3.14
N SER A 13 8.92 5.29 2.94
CA SER A 13 8.84 4.59 1.65
C SER A 13 8.17 5.45 0.58
N PHE A 14 7.08 6.13 0.95
CA PHE A 14 6.37 7.05 0.05
C PHE A 14 7.25 8.24 -0.34
N LEU A 15 7.88 8.91 0.61
CA LEU A 15 8.75 10.06 0.36
C LEU A 15 9.99 9.69 -0.47
N SER A 16 10.60 8.53 -0.19
CA SER A 16 11.73 8.02 -0.98
C SER A 16 11.31 7.77 -2.43
N SER A 17 10.17 7.10 -2.64
CA SER A 17 9.63 6.83 -3.98
C SER A 17 9.26 8.12 -4.72
N LEU A 18 8.67 9.09 -4.03
CA LEU A 18 8.32 10.40 -4.56
C LEU A 18 9.56 11.12 -5.12
N ASN A 19 10.65 11.17 -4.33
CA ASN A 19 11.89 11.84 -4.72
C ASN A 19 12.62 11.15 -5.88
N ILE A 20 12.67 9.82 -5.91
CA ILE A 20 13.33 9.07 -7.00
C ILE A 20 12.66 9.39 -8.34
N THR A 21 11.33 9.44 -8.38
CA THR A 21 10.60 9.72 -9.62
C THR A 21 10.77 11.15 -10.15
N ALA A 22 11.28 12.07 -9.34
CA ALA A 22 11.64 13.41 -9.77
C ALA A 22 12.93 13.42 -10.62
N ASN A 23 13.85 12.51 -10.32
CA ASN A 23 15.21 12.49 -10.89
C ASN A 23 15.33 11.59 -12.13
N ASP A 24 14.53 10.52 -12.21
CA ASP A 24 14.74 9.44 -13.19
C ASP A 24 13.82 9.48 -14.43
N ASN A 25 13.15 10.61 -14.72
CA ASN A 25 12.23 10.76 -15.88
C ASN A 25 11.19 9.62 -16.02
N PHE A 26 10.71 9.06 -14.91
CA PHE A 26 9.65 8.04 -14.94
C PHE A 26 8.31 8.66 -15.34
N HIS A 27 7.84 8.37 -16.57
CA HIS A 27 6.62 8.98 -17.11
C HIS A 27 5.34 8.13 -16.94
N LEU A 28 5.46 6.84 -16.59
CA LEU A 28 4.31 5.93 -16.49
C LEU A 28 3.90 5.69 -15.04
N ASN A 29 2.62 5.95 -14.73
CA ASN A 29 2.07 5.87 -13.37
C ASN A 29 2.11 4.45 -12.78
N ALA A 30 1.99 3.43 -13.64
CA ALA A 30 2.10 2.03 -13.24
C ALA A 30 3.48 1.73 -12.60
N LEU A 31 4.54 2.29 -13.18
CA LEU A 31 5.92 2.12 -12.70
C LEU A 31 6.11 2.80 -11.35
N LYS A 32 5.60 4.04 -11.21
CA LYS A 32 5.65 4.78 -9.93
C LYS A 32 4.95 4.01 -8.81
N SER A 33 3.78 3.43 -9.13
CA SER A 33 3.03 2.60 -8.19
C SER A 33 3.80 1.33 -7.82
N ALA A 34 4.31 0.60 -8.81
CA ALA A 34 5.02 -0.65 -8.57
C ALA A 34 6.33 -0.44 -7.79
N LYS A 35 7.06 0.65 -8.07
CA LYS A 35 8.24 1.06 -7.30
C LYS A 35 7.91 1.40 -5.85
N PHE A 36 6.81 2.13 -5.61
CA PHE A 36 6.36 2.43 -4.25
C PHE A 36 6.08 1.15 -3.46
N VAL A 37 5.32 0.22 -4.05
CA VAL A 37 4.98 -1.07 -3.44
C VAL A 37 6.22 -1.91 -3.15
N SER A 38 7.14 -2.00 -4.11
CA SER A 38 8.43 -2.67 -3.92
C SER A 38 9.22 -2.07 -2.76
N THR A 39 9.32 -0.73 -2.70
CA THR A 39 10.00 0.00 -1.62
C THR A 39 9.35 -0.29 -0.27
N VAL A 40 8.02 -0.27 -0.19
CA VAL A 40 7.26 -0.63 1.01
C VAL A 40 7.61 -2.05 1.47
N GLY A 41 7.62 -3.03 0.57
CA GLY A 41 7.94 -4.41 0.92
C GLY A 41 9.35 -4.56 1.51
N HIS A 42 10.35 -3.97 0.85
CA HIS A 42 11.73 -3.96 1.35
C HIS A 42 11.88 -3.23 2.68
N SER A 43 11.26 -2.06 2.84
CA SER A 43 11.35 -1.30 4.08
C SER A 43 10.66 -2.00 5.25
N LEU A 44 9.50 -2.62 5.03
CA LEU A 44 8.81 -3.43 6.04
C LEU A 44 9.65 -4.65 6.46
N PHE A 45 10.22 -5.36 5.48
CA PHE A 45 11.10 -6.48 5.76
C PHE A 45 12.33 -6.05 6.57
N ASN A 46 13.00 -4.99 6.12
CA ASN A 46 14.21 -4.49 6.78
C ASN A 46 13.95 -4.02 8.22
N GLU A 47 12.81 -3.36 8.45
CA GLU A 47 12.47 -2.83 9.75
C GLU A 47 12.05 -3.92 10.75
N PHE A 48 11.17 -4.83 10.32
CA PHE A 48 10.50 -5.74 11.25
C PHE A 48 11.01 -7.18 11.20
N TYR A 49 11.72 -7.58 10.15
CA TYR A 49 11.98 -8.99 9.85
C TYR A 49 13.41 -9.32 9.37
N LYS A 50 14.31 -8.34 9.21
CA LYS A 50 15.66 -8.54 8.63
C LYS A 50 16.50 -9.62 9.31
N ASN A 51 16.37 -9.75 10.62
CA ASN A 51 17.15 -10.69 11.44
C ASN A 51 16.32 -11.93 11.83
N THR A 52 15.41 -12.36 10.96
CA THR A 52 14.55 -13.53 11.16
C THR A 52 14.77 -14.55 10.05
N ASP A 53 14.17 -15.73 10.19
CA ASP A 53 14.12 -16.79 9.18
C ASP A 53 13.10 -16.50 8.06
N TYR A 54 12.55 -15.29 7.99
CA TYR A 54 11.47 -14.96 7.06
C TYR A 54 12.01 -14.58 5.69
N THR A 55 11.19 -14.77 4.68
CA THR A 55 11.48 -14.43 3.28
C THR A 55 10.56 -13.32 2.81
N LEU A 56 11.12 -12.28 2.21
CA LEU A 56 10.36 -11.27 1.46
C LEU A 56 10.07 -11.81 0.06
N ASN A 57 8.79 -11.85 -0.30
CA ASN A 57 8.32 -12.08 -1.64
C ASN A 57 7.64 -10.78 -2.08
N VAL A 58 8.22 -10.09 -3.05
CA VAL A 58 7.66 -8.86 -3.61
C VAL A 58 7.42 -9.14 -5.09
N ILE A 59 6.34 -8.62 -5.68
CA ILE A 59 6.18 -8.76 -7.13
C ILE A 59 7.40 -8.14 -7.80
N PRO A 60 8.15 -8.92 -8.59
CA PRO A 60 9.34 -8.42 -9.24
C PRO A 60 8.94 -7.30 -10.19
N VAL A 61 9.71 -6.22 -10.14
CA VAL A 61 9.64 -5.11 -11.09
C VAL A 61 10.94 -5.08 -11.86
N ASP A 62 10.86 -4.95 -13.18
CA ASP A 62 12.07 -4.74 -13.99
C ASP A 62 12.65 -3.33 -13.75
N ASP A 63 13.83 -3.07 -14.32
CA ASP A 63 14.48 -1.75 -14.23
C ASP A 63 13.64 -0.64 -14.86
N GLN A 64 12.70 -1.01 -15.74
CA GLN A 64 11.73 -0.12 -16.33
C GLN A 64 10.51 0.07 -15.45
N GLY A 65 10.35 -0.66 -14.35
CA GLY A 65 9.25 -0.60 -13.37
C GLY A 65 8.00 -1.41 -13.73
N ASN A 66 8.04 -2.24 -14.77
CA ASN A 66 6.92 -3.09 -15.15
C ASN A 66 6.82 -4.27 -14.18
N LYS A 67 5.59 -4.64 -13.80
CA LYS A 67 5.36 -5.87 -13.03
C LYS A 67 5.77 -7.06 -13.90
N LEU A 68 6.80 -7.78 -13.48
CA LEU A 68 7.17 -9.05 -14.07
C LEU A 68 6.23 -10.14 -13.54
N PRO A 69 5.93 -11.18 -14.35
CA PRO A 69 5.17 -12.32 -13.87
C PRO A 69 5.82 -12.89 -12.61
N GLY A 70 5.05 -12.96 -11.52
CA GLY A 70 5.49 -13.48 -10.23
C GLY A 70 4.63 -14.66 -9.81
N GLU A 71 5.18 -15.53 -8.98
CA GLU A 71 4.48 -16.73 -8.48
C GLU A 71 3.44 -16.42 -7.39
N TRP A 72 3.46 -15.20 -6.82
CA TRP A 72 2.62 -14.83 -5.69
C TRP A 72 1.41 -14.00 -6.11
N LEU A 73 0.26 -14.35 -5.56
CA LEU A 73 -1.01 -13.62 -5.76
C LEU A 73 -0.96 -12.18 -5.23
N LEU A 74 -0.07 -11.93 -4.25
CA LEU A 74 0.01 -10.68 -3.50
C LEU A 74 1.11 -9.77 -4.02
N ASP A 75 0.86 -8.46 -3.98
CA ASP A 75 1.86 -7.43 -4.25
C ASP A 75 3.11 -7.56 -3.35
N VAL A 76 2.91 -7.82 -2.05
CA VAL A 76 3.98 -8.19 -1.11
C VAL A 76 3.51 -9.28 -0.15
N ALA A 77 4.36 -10.28 0.09
CA ALA A 77 4.19 -11.28 1.12
C ALA A 77 5.51 -11.51 1.89
N ILE A 78 5.47 -11.44 3.22
CA ILE A 78 6.56 -11.92 4.07
C ILE A 78 6.15 -13.26 4.62
N THR A 79 6.95 -14.30 4.36
CA THR A 79 6.61 -15.68 4.67
C THR A 79 7.63 -16.33 5.60
N GLN A 80 7.15 -17.19 6.49
CA GLN A 80 7.98 -18.07 7.30
C GLN A 80 7.85 -19.51 6.81
N ASN A 81 8.97 -20.23 6.71
CA ASN A 81 8.93 -21.68 6.51
C ASN A 81 8.57 -22.36 7.83
N VAL A 82 7.46 -23.12 7.83
CA VAL A 82 7.03 -23.86 9.03
C VAL A 82 7.56 -25.29 8.97
N HIS A 83 7.25 -26.02 7.89
CA HIS A 83 7.74 -27.39 7.66
C HIS A 83 7.74 -27.76 6.17
N GLY A 84 8.91 -28.10 5.61
CA GLY A 84 9.05 -28.51 4.21
C GLY A 84 8.52 -27.43 3.25
N PHE A 85 7.50 -27.77 2.47
CA PHE A 85 6.84 -26.84 1.52
C PHE A 85 5.81 -25.90 2.16
N ARG A 86 5.46 -26.10 3.45
CA ARG A 86 4.45 -25.29 4.13
C ARG A 86 5.03 -23.93 4.52
N LYS A 87 4.56 -22.90 3.83
CA LYS A 87 4.84 -21.49 4.15
C LYS A 87 3.65 -20.88 4.88
N LYS A 88 3.92 -20.14 5.95
CA LYS A 88 2.94 -19.26 6.61
C LYS A 88 3.17 -17.83 6.12
N ILE A 89 2.11 -17.12 5.76
CA ILE A 89 2.19 -15.70 5.46
C ILE A 89 2.12 -14.93 6.78
N ILE A 90 3.17 -14.20 7.11
CA ILE A 90 3.26 -13.37 8.32
C ILE A 90 2.70 -11.98 8.05
N LEU A 91 2.97 -11.46 6.86
CA LEU A 91 2.49 -10.17 6.39
C LEU A 91 2.05 -10.29 4.94
N ALA A 92 0.85 -9.81 4.66
CA ALA A 92 0.32 -9.64 3.31
C ALA A 92 0.07 -8.16 3.04
N VAL A 93 0.50 -7.69 1.87
CA VAL A 93 0.26 -6.32 1.41
C VAL A 93 -0.35 -6.36 0.02
N GLU A 94 -1.39 -5.57 -0.17
CA GLU A 94 -1.94 -5.20 -1.48
C GLU A 94 -1.99 -3.69 -1.62
N SER A 95 -1.83 -3.21 -2.85
CA SER A 95 -1.83 -1.78 -3.13
C SER A 95 -2.48 -1.47 -4.47
N GLU A 96 -3.48 -0.58 -4.44
CA GLU A 96 -4.13 -0.10 -5.65
C GLU A 96 -4.04 1.42 -5.72
N SER A 97 -3.35 1.92 -6.74
CA SER A 97 -3.23 3.34 -7.07
C SER A 97 -4.55 3.99 -7.53
N SER A 98 -5.53 3.21 -7.96
CA SER A 98 -6.82 3.64 -8.47
C SER A 98 -7.82 3.94 -7.35
N THR A 99 -8.60 4.98 -7.56
CA THR A 99 -9.66 5.43 -6.63
C THR A 99 -11.02 4.78 -6.92
N SER A 100 -11.12 3.94 -7.95
CA SER A 100 -12.37 3.26 -8.31
C SER A 100 -12.73 2.14 -7.33
N ILE A 101 -14.01 1.97 -7.05
CA ILE A 101 -14.53 0.85 -6.23
C ILE A 101 -14.20 -0.53 -6.83
N LYS A 102 -14.24 -0.67 -8.16
CA LYS A 102 -13.95 -1.92 -8.86
C LYS A 102 -12.53 -2.39 -8.58
N ALA A 103 -11.54 -1.55 -8.90
CA ALA A 103 -10.13 -1.88 -8.68
C ALA A 103 -9.83 -2.15 -7.20
N PHE A 104 -10.46 -1.40 -6.29
CA PHE A 104 -10.39 -1.70 -4.86
C PHE A 104 -10.89 -3.11 -4.55
N ASN A 105 -12.06 -3.51 -5.06
CA ASN A 105 -12.61 -4.83 -4.79
C ASN A 105 -11.69 -5.93 -5.31
N ASP A 106 -11.14 -5.77 -6.52
CA ASP A 106 -10.30 -6.77 -7.16
C ASP A 106 -9.04 -7.08 -6.33
N ASP A 107 -8.38 -6.04 -5.80
CA ASP A 107 -7.16 -6.21 -4.97
C ASP A 107 -7.49 -6.50 -3.49
N PHE A 108 -8.50 -5.86 -2.92
CA PHE A 108 -8.91 -6.09 -1.53
C PHE A 108 -9.45 -7.52 -1.33
N ALA A 109 -10.11 -8.08 -2.34
CA ALA A 109 -10.58 -9.46 -2.34
C ALA A 109 -9.42 -10.45 -2.10
N LYS A 110 -8.23 -10.19 -2.64
CA LYS A 110 -7.07 -11.07 -2.44
C LYS A 110 -6.72 -11.16 -0.95
N LEU A 111 -6.64 -10.01 -0.26
CA LEU A 111 -6.32 -9.96 1.17
C LEU A 111 -7.34 -10.67 2.05
N VAL A 112 -8.64 -10.54 1.77
CA VAL A 112 -9.68 -11.16 2.62
C VAL A 112 -9.77 -12.68 2.47
N HIS A 113 -9.27 -13.25 1.37
CA HIS A 113 -9.31 -14.70 1.12
C HIS A 113 -8.02 -15.44 1.53
N ILE A 114 -6.93 -14.73 1.80
CA ILE A 114 -5.68 -15.35 2.28
C ILE A 114 -5.64 -15.39 3.82
N ARG A 115 -4.83 -16.31 4.36
CA ARG A 115 -4.53 -16.34 5.81
C ARG A 115 -3.16 -15.74 6.06
N ALA A 116 -3.12 -14.60 6.74
CA ALA A 116 -1.92 -13.95 7.24
C ALA A 116 -2.09 -13.48 8.69
N ASP A 117 -0.97 -13.25 9.40
CA ASP A 117 -1.01 -12.66 10.75
C ASP A 117 -1.26 -11.14 10.70
N ASN A 118 -0.78 -10.48 9.64
CA ASN A 118 -0.94 -9.05 9.42
C ASN A 118 -1.33 -8.77 7.98
N TYR A 119 -2.25 -7.83 7.79
CA TYR A 119 -2.75 -7.40 6.49
C TYR A 119 -2.57 -5.89 6.36
N ILE A 120 -2.05 -5.44 5.22
CA ILE A 120 -1.97 -4.02 4.89
C ILE A 120 -2.58 -3.84 3.51
N TYR A 121 -3.58 -3.00 3.40
CA TYR A 121 -4.08 -2.53 2.12
C TYR A 121 -3.72 -1.06 1.92
N LEU A 122 -3.13 -0.70 0.79
CA LEU A 122 -2.74 0.67 0.46
C LEU A 122 -3.59 1.21 -0.70
N ASN A 123 -4.54 2.10 -0.41
CA ASN A 123 -5.40 2.73 -1.41
C ASN A 123 -4.81 4.08 -1.89
N GLY A 124 -4.76 4.28 -3.20
CA GLY A 124 -4.44 5.56 -3.81
C GLY A 124 -5.47 6.65 -3.54
N LEU A 125 -5.02 7.90 -3.53
CA LEU A 125 -5.78 9.13 -3.38
C LEU A 125 -5.50 10.07 -4.57
N ASP A 126 -6.54 10.69 -5.13
CA ASP A 126 -6.40 11.69 -6.21
C ASP A 126 -7.19 12.98 -5.96
N GLN A 127 -7.73 13.13 -4.75
CA GLN A 127 -8.60 14.24 -4.43
C GLN A 127 -7.80 15.54 -4.26
N LYS A 128 -8.20 16.54 -5.05
CA LYS A 128 -7.52 17.85 -5.15
C LYS A 128 -7.64 18.73 -3.91
N THR A 129 -8.56 18.42 -2.99
CA THR A 129 -8.81 19.20 -1.78
C THR A 129 -8.73 18.32 -0.54
N GLU A 130 -8.37 18.92 0.60
CA GLU A 130 -8.36 18.24 1.91
C GLU A 130 -9.74 17.65 2.23
N LYS A 131 -10.82 18.42 2.03
CA LYS A 131 -12.20 17.95 2.22
C LYS A 131 -12.51 16.74 1.34
N GLY A 132 -12.16 16.80 0.05
CA GLY A 132 -12.39 15.68 -0.87
C GLY A 132 -11.63 14.43 -0.45
N LYS A 133 -10.37 14.58 0.02
CA LYS A 133 -9.59 13.48 0.58
C LYS A 133 -10.31 12.87 1.78
N GLN A 134 -10.74 13.68 2.74
CA GLN A 134 -11.45 13.22 3.94
C GLN A 134 -12.75 12.48 3.57
N ASP A 135 -13.60 13.07 2.72
CA ASP A 135 -14.86 12.46 2.26
C ASP A 135 -14.62 11.13 1.51
N TYR A 136 -13.52 11.01 0.77
CA TYR A 136 -13.14 9.77 0.10
C TYR A 136 -12.66 8.71 1.09
N THR A 137 -11.74 9.08 1.99
CA THR A 137 -11.18 8.20 3.02
C THR A 137 -12.28 7.64 3.91
N ASP A 138 -13.20 8.48 4.40
CA ASP A 138 -14.28 8.06 5.31
C ASP A 138 -15.24 7.07 4.64
N ARG A 139 -15.63 7.34 3.38
CA ARG A 139 -16.46 6.41 2.60
C ARG A 139 -15.74 5.07 2.37
N ARG A 140 -14.43 5.11 2.13
CA ARG A 140 -13.64 3.90 1.88
C ARG A 140 -13.46 3.06 3.14
N LEU A 141 -13.21 3.71 4.28
CA LEU A 141 -13.13 3.07 5.59
C LEU A 141 -14.44 2.40 5.95
N LEU A 142 -15.58 3.09 5.76
CA LEU A 142 -16.90 2.50 6.00
C LEU A 142 -17.16 1.28 5.10
N TYR A 143 -16.81 1.38 3.83
CA TYR A 143 -16.96 0.27 2.90
C TYR A 143 -16.10 -0.94 3.29
N ALA A 144 -14.81 -0.72 3.58
CA ALA A 144 -13.90 -1.77 4.03
C ALA A 144 -14.35 -2.40 5.36
N LYS A 145 -14.85 -1.60 6.31
CA LYS A 145 -15.40 -2.06 7.58
C LYS A 145 -16.53 -3.05 7.37
N ASN A 146 -17.46 -2.74 6.46
CA ASN A 146 -18.58 -3.63 6.15
C ASN A 146 -18.08 -4.97 5.57
N LEU A 147 -17.05 -4.96 4.72
CA LEU A 147 -16.44 -6.18 4.17
C LEU A 147 -15.70 -7.01 5.22
N LEU A 148 -15.01 -6.36 6.17
CA LEU A 148 -14.26 -7.05 7.22
C LEU A 148 -15.17 -7.57 8.34
N SER A 149 -16.41 -7.07 8.46
CA SER A 149 -17.34 -7.48 9.52
C SER A 149 -17.73 -8.96 9.45
N THR A 150 -17.55 -9.61 8.30
CA THR A 150 -17.90 -11.03 8.09
C THR A 150 -16.75 -12.00 8.43
N GLY A 151 -15.58 -11.52 8.82
CA GLY A 151 -14.38 -12.34 9.02
C GLY A 151 -13.62 -12.01 10.31
N SER A 152 -12.63 -12.85 10.62
CA SER A 152 -11.70 -12.63 11.73
C SER A 152 -10.30 -12.36 11.16
N TYR A 153 -9.77 -11.18 11.46
CA TYR A 153 -8.48 -10.71 10.97
C TYR A 153 -7.62 -10.29 12.16
N PRO A 154 -6.51 -10.99 12.46
CA PRO A 154 -5.70 -10.70 13.64
C PRO A 154 -5.17 -9.26 13.71
N SER A 155 -4.76 -8.70 12.57
CA SER A 155 -4.33 -7.30 12.47
C SER A 155 -4.47 -6.79 11.04
N PHE A 156 -5.37 -5.83 10.81
CA PHE A 156 -5.65 -5.29 9.47
C PHE A 156 -5.44 -3.78 9.44
N TYR A 157 -4.67 -3.29 8.47
CA TYR A 157 -4.38 -1.89 8.28
C TYR A 157 -4.88 -1.41 6.92
N LEU A 158 -5.46 -0.22 6.89
CA LEU A 158 -5.83 0.48 5.66
C LEU A 158 -5.03 1.79 5.59
N GLY A 159 -4.13 1.86 4.62
CA GLY A 159 -3.32 3.04 4.31
C GLY A 159 -3.87 3.78 3.10
N PHE A 160 -3.74 5.10 3.10
CA PHE A 160 -4.10 5.96 1.98
C PHE A 160 -2.89 6.79 1.56
N TRP A 161 -2.51 6.71 0.28
CA TRP A 161 -1.32 7.35 -0.26
C TRP A 161 -1.66 8.09 -1.56
N ALA A 162 -0.90 9.11 -1.92
CA ALA A 162 -1.19 9.85 -3.16
C ALA A 162 -1.00 8.95 -4.38
N SER A 163 -2.03 8.81 -5.21
CA SER A 163 -1.93 8.11 -6.49
C SER A 163 -0.93 8.82 -7.41
N PRO A 164 -0.11 8.10 -8.20
CA PRO A 164 0.75 8.72 -9.21
C PRO A 164 -0.04 9.13 -10.46
N LYS A 165 -1.37 8.97 -10.50
CA LYS A 165 -2.21 9.27 -11.67
C LYS A 165 -2.02 10.70 -12.21
N LYS A 166 -2.23 10.84 -13.52
CA LYS A 166 -2.17 12.14 -14.21
C LYS A 166 -3.38 12.99 -13.85
N ILE A 167 -3.12 14.27 -13.62
CA ILE A 167 -4.11 15.34 -13.61
C ILE A 167 -4.39 15.68 -15.08
N LYS A 168 -5.61 16.12 -15.38
CA LYS A 168 -5.99 16.61 -16.72
C LYS A 168 -4.96 17.67 -17.18
N GLY A 169 -4.24 17.42 -18.27
CA GLY A 169 -3.18 18.31 -18.76
C GLY A 169 -1.73 17.93 -18.40
N TYR A 170 -1.39 16.64 -18.43
CA TYR A 170 -0.02 16.07 -18.46
C TYR A 170 0.70 15.81 -17.12
N LYS A 171 0.51 16.61 -16.06
CA LYS A 171 1.25 16.47 -14.79
C LYS A 171 0.68 15.38 -13.87
N SER A 172 1.53 14.51 -13.30
CA SER A 172 1.12 13.55 -12.26
C SER A 172 0.86 14.24 -10.91
N ILE A 173 -0.02 13.68 -10.07
CA ILE A 173 -0.23 14.19 -8.68
C ILE A 173 1.08 14.24 -7.90
N TRP A 174 1.97 13.26 -8.08
CA TRP A 174 3.29 13.24 -7.45
C TRP A 174 4.15 14.45 -7.83
N ALA A 175 4.20 14.78 -9.12
CA ALA A 175 4.86 16.00 -9.58
C ALA A 175 4.19 17.26 -9.00
N ALA A 176 2.88 17.25 -8.81
CA ALA A 176 2.16 18.37 -8.19
C ALA A 176 2.54 18.54 -6.72
N ILE A 177 2.66 17.44 -5.97
CA ILE A 177 3.17 17.44 -4.59
C ILE A 177 4.58 18.02 -4.49
N LEU A 178 5.46 17.68 -5.44
CA LEU A 178 6.83 18.18 -5.47
C LEU A 178 6.91 19.68 -5.75
N ASP A 179 6.01 20.21 -6.59
CA ASP A 179 5.89 21.63 -6.88
C ASP A 179 5.12 22.42 -5.78
N GLY A 180 4.75 21.76 -4.69
CA GLY A 180 4.06 22.36 -3.54
C GLY A 180 2.52 22.38 -3.66
N GLU A 181 1.95 21.91 -4.76
CA GLU A 181 0.50 21.69 -4.89
C GLU A 181 0.08 20.44 -4.12
N PHE A 182 -1.19 20.37 -3.69
CA PHE A 182 -1.75 19.18 -2.99
C PHE A 182 -0.91 18.67 -1.80
N SER A 183 -0.35 19.59 -1.00
CA SER A 183 0.46 19.26 0.18
C SER A 183 -0.23 18.32 1.18
N HIS A 184 -1.57 18.31 1.20
CA HIS A 184 -2.41 17.39 1.97
C HIS A 184 -2.27 15.91 1.60
N LEU A 185 -1.67 15.61 0.44
CA LEU A 185 -1.39 14.26 -0.05
C LEU A 185 0.07 13.82 0.18
N LYS A 186 0.91 14.66 0.80
CA LYS A 186 2.35 14.39 0.99
C LYS A 186 2.66 13.29 2.03
N LYS A 187 1.64 12.70 2.66
CA LYS A 187 1.80 11.68 3.71
C LYS A 187 0.83 10.54 3.49
N VAL A 188 1.24 9.36 3.95
CA VAL A 188 0.37 8.20 4.07
C VAL A 188 -0.50 8.35 5.32
N GLU A 189 -1.81 8.35 5.16
CA GLU A 189 -2.74 8.21 6.28
C GLU A 189 -2.95 6.73 6.58
N LEU A 190 -2.81 6.33 7.84
CA LEU A 190 -2.89 4.93 8.24
C LEU A 190 -4.00 4.74 9.26
N TYR A 191 -4.78 3.70 9.07
CA TYR A 191 -5.87 3.29 9.97
C TYR A 191 -5.70 1.83 10.32
N LYS A 192 -5.94 1.48 11.58
CA LYS A 192 -5.96 0.10 12.05
C LYS A 192 -7.39 -0.33 12.32
N TYR A 193 -7.80 -1.46 11.76
CA TYR A 193 -9.07 -2.10 12.09
C TYR A 193 -8.97 -2.74 13.48
N GLN A 194 -9.82 -2.32 14.40
CA GLN A 194 -9.89 -2.83 15.77
C GLN A 194 -11.29 -2.62 16.34
N ASN A 195 -11.82 -3.63 17.06
CA ASN A 195 -13.15 -3.58 17.69
C ASN A 195 -14.29 -3.22 16.72
N GLY A 196 -14.22 -3.70 15.48
CA GLY A 196 -15.24 -3.44 14.46
C GLY A 196 -15.14 -2.07 13.80
N ASP A 197 -14.09 -1.28 14.05
CA ASP A 197 -13.91 0.02 13.39
C ASP A 197 -12.46 0.32 13.01
N PHE A 198 -12.28 1.30 12.13
CA PHE A 198 -10.97 1.80 11.76
C PHE A 198 -10.58 3.00 12.61
N ILE A 199 -9.47 2.88 13.32
CA ILE A 199 -8.92 3.93 14.17
C ILE A 199 -7.65 4.48 13.53
N LYS A 200 -7.60 5.81 13.37
CA LYS A 200 -6.43 6.50 12.82
C LYS A 200 -5.21 6.23 13.70
N VAL A 201 -4.11 5.87 13.05
CA VAL A 201 -2.79 5.63 13.66
C VAL A 201 -1.98 6.91 13.69
#